data_AF-A0A8D0HJZ9-F1
#
_entry.id   AF-A0A8D0HJZ9-F1
#
_cell.length_a   1.000
_cell.length_b   1.000
_cell.length_c   1.000
_cell.angle_alpha   90.00
_cell.angle_beta   90.00
_cell.angle_gamma   90.00
#
_symmetry.space_group_name_H-M   'P 1'
#
loop_
_entity.id
_entity.type
_entity.pdbx_description
1 polymer ?
#
loop_
_entity_poly.entity_id
_entity_poly.type
_entity_poly.pdbx_seq_one_letter_code
_entity_poly.pdbx_strand_id
1 'polypeptide(L)'
;WERGSSEGPAGGAGPCPHLSSLPGLPGELTLESLLPDLSRRLALPDQLHVVKAAGKESSGLVLLSSCQSTTQRLHQFYIKHRRAGCPTATYCAVTVRIPAASEGEVRTGLKLARFGDWELVRKGLMGLPPPPPGYGGSKQ
;
A
#
# COMPACT_ATOMS: atom_id res chain seq x y z
N TRP A 1 28.52 -31.64 1.82
CA TRP A 1 27.84 -32.78 2.46
C TRP A 1 26.57 -33.02 1.70
N GLU A 2 26.70 -33.81 0.65
CA GLU A 2 25.66 -34.27 -0.27
C GLU A 2 24.73 -35.28 0.41
N ARG A 3 23.41 -35.17 0.14
CA ARG A 3 22.49 -36.31 -0.01
C ARG A 3 21.20 -35.85 -0.70
N GLY A 4 20.88 -36.48 -1.84
CA GLY A 4 19.69 -36.22 -2.66
C GLY A 4 18.44 -37.06 -2.34
N SER A 5 17.46 -36.88 -3.25
CA SER A 5 16.18 -37.59 -3.45
C SER A 5 15.12 -37.36 -2.35
N SER A 6 13.83 -37.11 -2.64
CA SER A 6 13.01 -37.45 -3.79
C SER A 6 11.92 -36.40 -4.07
N GLU A 7 11.53 -36.27 -5.33
CA GLU A 7 10.27 -35.63 -5.75
C GLU A 7 9.06 -36.33 -5.12
N GLY A 8 8.13 -35.53 -4.64
CA GLY A 8 6.74 -35.86 -4.36
C GLY A 8 5.91 -34.58 -4.56
N PRO A 9 4.66 -34.66 -5.03
CA PRO A 9 3.91 -33.49 -5.43
C PRO A 9 3.45 -32.74 -4.17
N ALA A 10 4.31 -31.85 -3.67
CA ALA A 10 3.91 -30.89 -2.66
C ALA A 10 2.94 -29.92 -3.35
N GLY A 11 1.65 -30.20 -3.20
CA GLY A 11 0.60 -29.24 -3.44
C GLY A 11 0.95 -27.96 -2.69
N GLY A 12 1.50 -26.99 -3.41
CA GLY A 12 1.79 -25.68 -2.88
C GLY A 12 0.46 -25.09 -2.47
N ALA A 13 0.19 -25.07 -1.17
CA ALA A 13 -0.79 -24.18 -0.59
C ALA A 13 -0.41 -22.78 -1.11
N GLY A 14 -1.23 -22.26 -2.02
CA GLY A 14 -1.06 -20.93 -2.58
C GLY A 14 -0.95 -19.91 -1.47
N PRO A 15 -0.32 -18.76 -1.74
CA PRO A 15 -0.15 -17.70 -0.75
C PRO A 15 -1.50 -17.39 -0.09
N CYS A 16 -1.57 -17.49 1.24
CA CYS A 16 -2.72 -17.09 2.01
C CYS A 16 -3.15 -15.68 1.56
N PRO A 17 -4.41 -15.47 1.13
CA PRO A 17 -4.84 -14.15 0.70
C PRO A 17 -4.85 -13.25 1.93
N HIS A 18 -3.90 -12.33 1.97
CA HIS A 18 -3.97 -11.14 2.79
C HIS A 18 -5.26 -10.38 2.41
N LEU A 19 -6.02 -9.92 3.40
CA LEU A 19 -7.33 -9.32 3.19
C LEU A 19 -7.18 -7.97 2.45
N SER A 20 -7.73 -7.84 1.24
CA SER A 20 -7.75 -6.55 0.52
C SER A 20 -8.97 -5.72 0.94
N SER A 21 -8.77 -4.42 1.15
CA SER A 21 -9.91 -3.49 1.33
C SER A 21 -10.43 -2.88 0.01
N LEU A 22 -9.87 -3.30 -1.13
CA LEU A 22 -10.28 -2.88 -2.47
C LEU A 22 -11.03 -4.04 -3.14
N PRO A 23 -11.87 -3.78 -4.16
CA PRO A 23 -12.45 -4.85 -4.97
C PRO A 23 -11.29 -5.70 -5.53
N GLY A 24 -11.20 -6.92 -5.00
CA GLY A 24 -10.18 -7.89 -5.35
C GLY A 24 -10.48 -8.57 -6.67
N LEU A 25 -9.60 -9.47 -7.08
CA LEU A 25 -9.90 -10.36 -8.21
C LEU A 25 -11.09 -11.27 -7.87
N PRO A 26 -11.82 -11.79 -8.87
CA PRO A 26 -12.89 -12.76 -8.63
C PRO A 26 -12.37 -13.96 -7.82
N GLY A 27 -12.93 -14.19 -6.64
CA GLY A 27 -12.51 -15.25 -5.71
C GLY A 27 -11.56 -14.80 -4.59
N GLU A 28 -11.16 -13.54 -4.56
CA GLU A 28 -10.35 -12.97 -3.47
C GLU A 28 -11.23 -12.45 -2.33
N LEU A 29 -10.86 -12.81 -1.09
CA LEU A 29 -11.56 -12.35 0.10
C LEU A 29 -11.23 -10.88 0.35
N THR A 30 -12.24 -10.01 0.34
CA THR A 30 -12.09 -8.58 0.62
C THR A 30 -12.74 -8.20 1.93
N LEU A 31 -12.26 -7.13 2.58
CA LEU A 31 -12.89 -6.58 3.78
C LEU A 31 -14.36 -6.23 3.51
N GLU A 32 -14.66 -5.70 2.32
CA GLU A 32 -16.03 -5.36 1.91
C GLU A 32 -16.95 -6.58 1.91
N SER A 33 -16.46 -7.73 1.42
CA SER A 33 -17.22 -9.00 1.43
C SER A 33 -17.49 -9.52 2.85
N LEU A 34 -16.62 -9.18 3.81
CA LEU A 34 -16.73 -9.60 5.21
C LEU A 34 -17.58 -8.65 6.08
N LEU A 35 -17.97 -7.48 5.58
CA LEU A 35 -18.71 -6.50 6.39
C LEU A 35 -20.01 -7.06 7.00
N PRO A 36 -20.85 -7.84 6.27
CA PRO A 36 -22.06 -8.40 6.87
C PRO A 36 -21.75 -9.37 8.02
N ASP A 37 -20.72 -10.20 7.87
CA ASP A 37 -20.27 -11.12 8.93
C ASP A 37 -19.70 -10.38 10.13
N LEU A 38 -18.87 -9.37 9.89
CA LEU A 38 -18.31 -8.50 10.93
C LEU A 38 -19.41 -7.75 11.68
N SER A 39 -20.38 -7.21 10.97
CA SER A 39 -21.49 -6.47 11.56
C SER A 39 -22.28 -7.35 12.55
N ARG A 40 -22.63 -8.57 12.12
CA ARG A 40 -23.32 -9.55 12.97
C ARG A 40 -22.49 -9.94 14.20
N ARG A 41 -21.20 -10.22 14.03
CA ARG A 41 -20.30 -10.65 15.12
C ARG A 41 -20.05 -9.56 16.16
N LEU A 42 -20.04 -8.30 15.72
CA LEU A 42 -19.78 -7.14 16.57
C LEU A 42 -21.06 -6.44 17.03
N ALA A 43 -22.24 -6.98 16.70
CA ALA A 43 -23.56 -6.38 16.97
C ALA A 43 -23.66 -4.92 16.48
N LEU A 44 -23.12 -4.66 15.29
CA LEU A 44 -23.19 -3.36 14.62
C LEU A 44 -24.42 -3.29 13.69
N PRO A 45 -24.80 -2.10 13.19
CA PRO A 45 -25.84 -1.99 12.17
C PRO A 45 -25.43 -2.66 10.84
N ASP A 46 -26.39 -3.26 10.15
CA ASP A 46 -26.14 -3.99 8.88
C ASP A 46 -25.53 -3.12 7.78
N GLN A 47 -25.85 -1.82 7.77
CA GLN A 47 -25.35 -0.87 6.79
C GLN A 47 -24.00 -0.29 7.24
N LEU A 48 -22.94 -1.08 7.14
CA LEU A 48 -21.57 -0.64 7.45
C LEU A 48 -20.82 -0.21 6.19
N HIS A 49 -20.05 0.88 6.28
CA HIS A 49 -19.21 1.38 5.19
C HIS A 49 -17.75 1.48 5.61
N VAL A 50 -16.83 1.10 4.72
CA VAL A 50 -15.39 1.34 4.90
C VAL A 50 -15.08 2.80 4.55
N VAL A 51 -14.68 3.58 5.55
CA VAL A 51 -14.24 4.97 5.36
C VAL A 51 -12.77 5.01 4.94
N LYS A 52 -11.95 4.22 5.64
CA LYS A 52 -10.50 4.12 5.42
C LYS A 52 -10.03 2.75 5.88
N ALA A 53 -9.15 2.14 5.11
CA ALA A 53 -8.48 0.91 5.50
C ALA A 53 -7.02 0.96 5.06
N ALA A 54 -6.21 0.09 5.68
CA ALA A 54 -4.87 -0.22 5.24
C ALA A 54 -4.90 -0.86 3.83
N GLY A 55 -3.76 -0.79 3.14
CA GLY A 55 -3.61 -1.42 1.85
C GLY A 55 -3.51 -2.94 2.01
N LYS A 56 -3.66 -3.66 0.90
CA LYS A 56 -3.62 -5.12 0.86
C LYS A 56 -2.38 -5.73 1.55
N GLU A 57 -1.23 -5.13 1.28
CA GLU A 57 0.07 -5.58 1.83
C GLU A 57 0.42 -4.94 3.18
N SER A 58 -0.52 -4.23 3.82
CA SER A 58 -0.30 -3.60 5.11
C SER A 58 -1.35 -3.96 6.15
N SER A 59 -0.88 -4.31 7.34
CA SER A 59 -1.72 -4.34 8.53
C SER A 59 -1.98 -2.92 9.02
N GLY A 60 -3.16 -2.68 9.59
CA GLY A 60 -3.41 -1.39 10.22
C GLY A 60 -4.84 -1.19 10.70
N LEU A 61 -5.13 0.06 11.02
CA LEU A 61 -6.44 0.49 11.46
C LEU A 61 -7.42 0.53 10.28
N VAL A 62 -8.65 0.13 10.57
CA VAL A 62 -9.80 0.23 9.67
C VAL A 62 -10.83 1.13 10.33
N LEU A 63 -11.26 2.16 9.61
CA LEU A 63 -12.32 3.07 10.03
C LEU A 63 -13.62 2.69 9.32
N LEU A 64 -14.60 2.29 10.12
CA LEU A 64 -15.93 1.89 9.67
C LEU A 64 -16.96 2.90 10.16
N SER A 65 -18.02 3.11 9.39
CA SER A 65 -19.14 3.99 9.77
C SER A 65 -20.44 3.38 9.29
N SER A 66 -21.45 3.38 10.17
CA SER A 66 -22.82 2.99 9.82
C SER A 66 -23.67 4.14 9.29
N CYS A 67 -23.11 5.35 9.24
CA CYS A 67 -23.81 6.56 8.82
C CYS A 67 -23.22 7.08 7.50
N GLN A 68 -24.03 7.08 6.44
CA GLN A 68 -23.60 7.50 5.11
C GLN A 68 -23.10 8.94 5.07
N SER A 69 -23.78 9.87 5.76
CA SER A 69 -23.38 11.29 5.79
C SER A 69 -22.04 11.49 6.50
N THR A 70 -21.81 10.77 7.61
CA THR A 70 -20.52 10.76 8.31
C THR A 70 -19.41 10.18 7.42
N THR A 71 -19.67 9.07 6.74
CA THR A 71 -18.75 8.44 5.79
C THR A 71 -18.32 9.43 4.71
N GLN A 72 -19.27 10.13 4.10
CA GLN A 72 -18.99 11.11 3.05
C GLN A 72 -18.15 12.28 3.57
N ARG A 73 -18.48 12.80 4.77
CA ARG A 73 -17.73 13.89 5.40
C ARG A 73 -16.29 13.48 5.71
N LEU A 74 -16.07 12.27 6.20
CA LEU A 74 -14.74 11.74 6.48
C LEU A 74 -13.94 11.52 5.19
N HIS A 75 -14.58 11.03 4.13
CA HIS A 75 -13.93 10.87 2.83
C HIS A 75 -13.42 12.22 2.28
N GLN A 76 -14.26 13.26 2.36
CA GLN A 76 -13.88 14.62 2.00
C GLN A 76 -12.75 15.17 2.86
N PHE A 77 -12.77 14.89 4.17
CA PHE A 77 -11.69 15.26 5.09
C PHE A 77 -10.35 14.68 4.64
N TYR A 78 -10.28 13.37 4.36
CA TYR A 78 -9.03 12.73 3.91
C TYR A 78 -8.55 13.27 2.57
N ILE A 79 -9.45 13.51 1.61
CA ILE A 79 -9.10 14.11 0.31
C ILE A 79 -8.50 15.51 0.51
N LYS A 80 -9.14 16.35 1.33
CA LYS A 80 -8.69 17.72 1.60
C LYS A 80 -7.30 17.73 2.22
N HIS A 81 -7.09 16.94 3.27
CA HIS A 81 -5.79 16.87 3.94
C HIS A 81 -4.69 16.30 3.05
N ARG A 82 -4.98 15.27 2.25
CA ARG A 82 -4.04 14.72 1.27
C ARG A 82 -3.57 15.78 0.27
N ARG A 83 -4.49 16.60 -0.25
CA ARG A 83 -4.18 17.69 -1.19
C ARG A 83 -3.34 18.80 -0.55
N ALA A 84 -3.55 19.05 0.76
CA ALA A 84 -2.78 20.02 1.52
C ALA A 84 -1.39 19.50 1.97
N GLY A 85 -1.06 18.23 1.69
CA GLY A 85 0.18 17.61 2.18
C GLY A 85 0.19 17.39 3.70
N CYS A 86 -0.98 17.45 4.36
CA CYS A 86 -1.11 17.23 5.79
C CYS A 86 -1.26 15.73 6.07
N PRO A 87 -0.32 15.09 6.78
CA PRO A 87 -0.44 13.69 7.16
C PRO A 87 -1.68 13.46 8.05
N THR A 88 -2.39 12.36 7.82
CA THR A 88 -3.62 12.00 8.56
C THR A 88 -3.51 10.66 9.28
N ALA A 89 -2.32 10.03 9.20
CA ALA A 89 -2.06 8.74 9.81
C ALA A 89 -0.55 8.59 10.09
N THR A 90 -0.26 7.83 11.13
CA THR A 90 1.08 7.41 11.52
C THR A 90 1.22 5.92 11.24
N TYR A 91 2.36 5.49 10.70
CA TYR A 91 2.63 4.10 10.37
C TYR A 91 3.94 3.67 11.01
N CYS A 92 3.99 2.40 11.39
CA CYS A 92 5.22 1.73 11.80
C CYS A 92 5.66 0.80 10.67
N ALA A 93 6.95 0.83 10.34
CA ALA A 93 7.54 -0.04 9.33
C ALA A 93 8.90 -0.55 9.80
N VAL A 94 9.22 -1.79 9.43
CA VAL A 94 10.54 -2.38 9.64
C VAL A 94 11.34 -2.21 8.36
N THR A 95 12.52 -1.59 8.44
CA THR A 95 13.41 -1.38 7.31
C THR A 95 14.54 -2.40 7.29
N VAL A 96 14.97 -2.82 6.09
CA VAL A 96 16.08 -3.78 5.93
C VAL A 96 17.41 -3.21 6.43
N ARG A 97 17.58 -1.88 6.38
CA ARG A 97 18.76 -1.16 6.86
C ARG A 97 18.35 -0.05 7.82
N ILE A 98 19.33 0.45 8.57
CA ILE A 98 19.17 1.63 9.42
C ILE A 98 19.03 2.86 8.51
N PRO A 99 18.00 3.71 8.70
CA PRO A 99 17.89 4.99 8.01
C PRO A 99 19.14 5.86 8.21
N ALA A 100 19.53 6.63 7.19
CA ALA A 100 20.72 7.49 7.28
C ALA A 100 20.60 8.60 8.34
N ALA A 101 19.38 8.99 8.69
CA ALA A 101 19.06 9.91 9.78
C ALA A 101 17.89 9.34 10.60
N SER A 102 17.85 9.61 11.90
CA SER A 102 16.78 9.17 12.80
C SER A 102 15.44 9.88 12.54
N GLU A 103 15.49 11.11 12.02
CA GLU A 103 14.32 11.92 11.68
C GLU A 103 14.54 12.63 10.35
N GLY A 104 13.46 12.97 9.65
CA GLY A 104 13.50 13.73 8.41
C GLY A 104 12.21 13.66 7.61
N GLU A 105 12.17 14.37 6.49
CA GLU A 105 11.06 14.37 5.55
C GLU A 105 11.50 13.82 4.19
N VAL A 106 10.70 12.89 3.64
CA VAL A 106 10.95 12.33 2.30
C VAL A 106 10.05 13.02 1.30
N ARG A 107 10.61 13.95 0.51
CA ARG A 107 9.94 14.60 -0.62
C ARG A 107 10.49 14.07 -1.94
N THR A 108 9.81 13.08 -2.51
CA THR A 108 10.24 12.52 -3.80
C THR A 108 9.05 12.15 -4.68
N GLY A 109 9.19 12.39 -5.98
CA GLY A 109 8.22 11.91 -6.95
C GLY A 109 8.26 10.39 -7.01
N LEU A 110 7.09 9.76 -7.07
CA LEU A 110 6.96 8.31 -7.18
C LEU A 110 6.38 7.97 -8.56
N LYS A 111 6.86 6.88 -9.16
CA LYS A 111 6.33 6.33 -10.41
C LYS A 111 5.99 4.87 -10.20
N LEU A 112 4.79 4.49 -10.62
CA LEU A 112 4.39 3.09 -10.72
C LEU A 112 5.07 2.47 -11.94
N ALA A 113 5.75 1.36 -11.74
CA ALA A 113 6.48 0.64 -12.77
C ALA A 113 6.16 -0.84 -12.68
N ARG A 114 5.92 -1.46 -13.84
CA ARG A 114 5.63 -2.88 -13.93
C ARG A 114 6.91 -3.63 -14.32
N PHE A 115 7.25 -4.67 -13.56
CA PHE A 115 8.38 -5.56 -13.81
C PHE A 115 7.87 -7.00 -13.84
N GLY A 116 7.65 -7.54 -15.05
CA GLY A 116 6.96 -8.81 -15.23
C GLY A 116 5.53 -8.74 -14.71
N ASP A 117 5.22 -9.61 -13.74
CA ASP A 117 3.92 -9.68 -13.07
C ASP A 117 3.85 -8.80 -11.80
N TRP A 118 4.94 -8.10 -11.47
CA TRP A 118 5.01 -7.24 -10.28
C TRP A 118 4.71 -5.79 -10.63
N GLU A 119 3.88 -5.16 -9.81
CA GLU A 119 3.68 -3.71 -9.84
C GLU A 119 4.43 -3.08 -8.66
N LEU A 120 5.43 -2.25 -8.97
CA LEU A 120 6.37 -1.70 -7.99
C LEU A 120 6.36 -0.18 -8.05
N VAL A 121 6.49 0.45 -6.89
CA VAL A 121 6.69 1.90 -6.79
C VAL A 121 8.18 2.19 -6.81
N ARG A 122 8.64 2.98 -7.78
CA ARG A 122 10.03 3.45 -7.87
C ARG A 122 10.12 4.96 -7.76
N LYS A 123 11.29 5.46 -7.40
CA LYS A 123 11.60 6.90 -7.44
C LYS A 123 11.44 7.43 -8.87
N GLY A 124 10.63 8.45 -9.04
CA GLY A 124 10.48 9.19 -10.29
C GLY A 124 11.70 10.10 -10.49
N LEU A 125 12.31 10.02 -11.67
CA LEU A 125 13.31 10.98 -12.12
C LEU A 125 12.59 12.28 -12.50
N MET A 126 12.39 13.17 -11.52
CA MET A 126 12.03 14.57 -11.77
C MET A 126 13.24 15.41 -11.36
N GLY A 127 13.89 16.04 -12.35
CA GLY A 127 14.87 17.11 -12.13
C GLY A 127 16.34 16.70 -11.92
N LEU A 128 16.95 16.00 -12.88
CA LEU A 128 18.38 16.24 -13.10
C LEU A 128 18.48 17.63 -13.76
N PRO A 129 19.18 18.61 -13.16
CA PRO A 129 19.49 19.85 -13.88
C PRO A 129 20.24 19.48 -15.16
N PRO A 130 20.02 20.21 -16.28
CA PRO A 130 20.79 20.00 -17.49
C PRO A 130 22.29 20.07 -17.14
N PRO A 131 23.13 19.19 -17.72
CA PRO A 131 24.57 19.27 -17.50
C PRO A 131 25.05 20.69 -17.83
N PRO A 132 25.97 21.27 -17.04
CA PRO A 132 26.46 22.61 -17.31
C PRO A 132 27.04 22.65 -18.73
N PRO A 133 26.70 23.67 -19.55
CA PRO A 133 27.32 23.84 -20.86
C PRO A 133 28.79 24.16 -20.62
N GLY A 134 29.68 23.19 -20.84
CA GLY A 134 31.10 23.40 -20.59
C GLY A 134 32.00 22.16 -20.50
N TYR A 135 31.47 20.93 -20.46
CA TYR A 135 32.32 19.75 -20.64
C TYR A 135 32.56 19.46 -22.13
N GLY A 136 33.18 20.42 -22.80
CA GLY A 136 33.89 20.18 -24.06
C GLY A 136 35.20 19.50 -23.73
N GLY A 137 35.23 18.17 -23.79
CA GLY A 137 36.47 17.43 -23.81
C GLY A 137 37.23 17.76 -25.09
N SER A 138 38.26 18.59 -24.99
CA SER A 138 39.31 18.65 -26.01
C SER A 138 40.13 17.38 -25.92
N LYS A 139 39.74 16.38 -26.73
CA LYS A 139 40.72 15.49 -27.34
C LYS A 139 41.34 16.24 -28.51
N GLN A 140 42.57 16.74 -28.35
CA GLN A 140 43.74 16.42 -29.18
C GLN A 140 44.98 17.16 -28.64
#